data_AF-A0AAT9L2I9-F1
#
_entry.id   AF-A0AAT9L2I9-F1
#
_cell.length_a   1.000
_cell.length_b   1.000
_cell.length_c   1.000
_cell.angle_alpha   90.00
_cell.angle_beta   90.00
_cell.angle_gamma   90.00
#
_symmetry.space_group_name_H-M   'P 1'
#
loop_
_entity.id
_entity.type
_entity.pdbx_description
1 polymer ?
#
loop_
_entity_poly.entity_id
_entity_poly.type
_entity_poly.pdbx_seq_one_letter_code
_entity_poly.pdbx_strand_id
1 'polypeptide(L)'
;MPHAYAGASLVSGIWSVRLMRLIIAIEAQGRKDPDKRSSWAYYLAHLYAKFRYPPVLLVVCRDKGTAEWAAEPIRIGLEKHPSLAVFPLVLGPHSVPMITDAARAADDLPMAVFSAITHSHDHDIAAILDALAEALRATDADAAAVFAEFTEAGLGATPACELWKNLMGTGLSHFRGFVAESFRDEGRAEGRVESRGEDILRILSVRGVAVPDAARQRITTCTDLAVLDVWFERAITAPTADAVFDES
;
A
#
# COMPACT_ATOMS: atom_id res chain seq x y z
N MET A 1 -52.55 -17.36 -9.13
CA MET A 1 -52.10 -16.20 -9.94
C MET A 1 -52.48 -14.93 -9.18
N PRO A 2 -51.59 -13.94 -9.10
CA PRO A 2 -51.49 -13.02 -7.97
C PRO A 2 -52.16 -11.67 -8.25
N HIS A 3 -52.61 -11.01 -7.19
CA HIS A 3 -52.08 -9.71 -6.77
C HIS A 3 -52.84 -9.29 -5.51
N ALA A 4 -52.19 -9.42 -4.35
CA ALA A 4 -52.70 -8.90 -3.09
C ALA A 4 -51.66 -7.99 -2.45
N TYR A 5 -52.19 -6.86 -2.01
CA TYR A 5 -51.58 -5.74 -1.33
C TYR A 5 -50.89 -6.10 0.01
N ALA A 6 -49.97 -5.21 0.37
CA ALA A 6 -49.61 -4.76 1.71
C ALA A 6 -48.97 -5.75 2.70
N GLY A 7 -47.90 -5.27 3.35
CA GLY A 7 -47.31 -5.93 4.50
C GLY A 7 -46.08 -5.20 5.04
N ALA A 8 -46.17 -3.89 5.30
CA ALA A 8 -45.26 -3.26 6.24
C ALA A 8 -45.65 -3.73 7.65
N SER A 9 -44.90 -4.68 8.20
CA SER A 9 -44.98 -5.04 9.61
C SER A 9 -43.76 -4.45 10.31
N LEU A 10 -44.00 -3.41 11.11
CA LEU A 10 -43.05 -2.89 12.09
C LEU A 10 -42.87 -3.92 13.20
N VAL A 11 -41.68 -4.53 13.26
CA VAL A 11 -41.18 -5.18 14.47
C VAL A 11 -39.74 -4.72 14.67
N SER A 12 -39.53 -3.92 15.73
CA SER A 12 -38.23 -3.58 16.34
C SER A 12 -37.18 -2.86 15.44
N GLY A 13 -36.89 -1.62 15.81
CA GLY A 13 -35.91 -0.77 15.11
C GLY A 13 -34.47 -1.27 15.20
N ILE A 14 -33.91 -1.62 14.05
CA ILE A 14 -32.48 -1.52 13.70
C ILE A 14 -32.42 -1.23 12.20
N TRP A 15 -32.00 -0.02 11.79
CA TRP A 15 -31.53 0.21 10.42
C TRP A 15 -30.06 -0.20 10.38
N SER A 16 -29.73 -1.29 9.69
CA SER A 16 -28.34 -1.66 9.43
C SER A 16 -27.90 -1.09 8.10
N VAL A 17 -27.32 0.12 8.09
CA VAL A 17 -26.45 0.55 7.00
C VAL A 17 -25.11 -0.15 7.22
N ARG A 18 -24.90 -1.30 6.56
CA ARG A 18 -23.59 -1.95 6.58
C ARG A 18 -22.68 -1.19 5.64
N LEU A 19 -22.01 -0.15 6.15
CA LEU A 19 -20.84 0.43 5.49
C LEU A 19 -19.86 -0.71 5.22
N MET A 20 -19.63 -1.02 3.95
CA MET A 20 -18.66 -2.02 3.54
C MET A 20 -17.27 -1.47 3.90
N ARG A 21 -16.71 -1.95 5.02
CA ARG A 21 -15.34 -1.61 5.42
C ARG A 21 -14.40 -2.36 4.49
N LEU A 22 -13.57 -1.62 3.76
CA LEU A 22 -12.57 -2.14 2.83
C LEU A 22 -11.18 -1.61 3.22
N ILE A 23 -10.13 -2.25 2.70
CA ILE A 23 -8.75 -1.76 2.80
C ILE A 23 -8.27 -1.38 1.41
N ILE A 24 -7.72 -0.17 1.26
CA ILE A 24 -7.08 0.25 0.01
C ILE A 24 -5.57 0.13 0.20
N ALA A 25 -4.94 -0.77 -0.56
CA ALA A 25 -3.48 -0.81 -0.70
C ALA A 25 -3.09 0.10 -1.87
N ILE A 26 -2.32 1.16 -1.58
CA ILE A 26 -1.90 2.14 -2.57
C ILE A 26 -0.43 1.90 -2.94
N GLU A 27 -0.14 1.71 -4.23
CA GLU A 27 1.22 1.63 -4.76
C GLU A 27 1.46 2.76 -5.76
N ALA A 28 2.50 3.58 -5.53
CA ALA A 28 3.00 4.49 -6.55
C ALA A 28 4.01 3.76 -7.45
N GLN A 29 3.65 3.53 -8.72
CA GLN A 29 4.45 2.73 -9.65
C GLN A 29 5.05 3.61 -10.77
N GLY A 30 6.36 3.77 -10.75
CA GLY A 30 7.07 4.65 -11.69
C GLY A 30 7.52 4.00 -13.01
N ARG A 31 7.63 2.67 -13.06
CA ARG A 31 8.04 1.92 -14.26
C ARG A 31 7.46 0.51 -14.24
N LYS A 32 7.44 -0.18 -15.38
CA LYS A 32 7.09 -1.61 -15.42
C LYS A 32 8.09 -2.43 -14.58
N ASP A 33 7.57 -3.27 -13.70
CA ASP A 33 8.35 -4.14 -12.83
C ASP A 33 7.62 -5.49 -12.65
N PRO A 34 8.01 -6.54 -13.40
CA PRO A 34 7.34 -7.83 -13.36
C PRO A 34 7.24 -8.44 -11.95
N ASP A 35 8.24 -8.21 -11.09
CA ASP A 35 8.33 -8.79 -9.74
C ASP A 35 7.32 -8.15 -8.77
N LYS A 36 6.84 -6.95 -9.09
CA LYS A 36 5.78 -6.29 -8.30
C LYS A 36 4.45 -7.02 -8.35
N ARG A 37 4.14 -7.72 -9.44
CA ARG A 37 2.83 -8.36 -9.62
C ARG A 37 2.59 -9.50 -8.62
N SER A 38 3.59 -10.34 -8.37
CA SER A 38 3.53 -11.37 -7.33
C SER A 38 3.48 -10.73 -5.94
N SER A 39 4.27 -9.68 -5.71
CA SER A 39 4.29 -8.93 -4.45
C SER A 39 2.93 -8.33 -4.09
N TRP A 40 2.24 -7.72 -5.06
CA TRP A 40 0.90 -7.16 -4.85
C TRP A 40 -0.12 -8.24 -4.50
N ALA A 41 -0.10 -9.37 -5.21
CA ALA A 41 -1.03 -10.47 -4.94
C ALA A 41 -0.82 -11.08 -3.55
N TYR A 42 0.44 -11.26 -3.15
CA TYR A 42 0.81 -11.66 -1.79
C TYR A 42 0.26 -10.67 -0.76
N TYR A 43 0.52 -9.37 -0.95
CA TYR A 43 0.14 -8.35 0.02
C TYR A 43 -1.38 -8.24 0.21
N LEU A 44 -2.17 -8.31 -0.88
CA LEU A 44 -3.63 -8.35 -0.76
C LEU A 44 -4.12 -9.60 -0.01
N ALA A 45 -3.54 -10.76 -0.29
CA ALA A 45 -3.88 -11.99 0.42
C ALA A 45 -3.57 -11.87 1.93
N HIS A 46 -2.41 -11.30 2.27
CA HIS A 46 -2.03 -11.01 3.65
C HIS A 46 -3.00 -10.03 4.33
N LEU A 47 -3.32 -8.89 3.69
CA LEU A 47 -4.26 -7.90 4.23
C LEU A 47 -5.64 -8.52 4.50
N TYR A 48 -6.14 -9.34 3.57
CA TYR A 48 -7.40 -10.05 3.78
C TYR A 48 -7.31 -11.04 4.95
N ALA A 49 -6.21 -11.79 5.06
CA ALA A 49 -6.01 -12.75 6.15
C ALA A 49 -5.94 -12.06 7.53
N LYS A 50 -5.20 -10.94 7.63
CA LYS A 50 -4.98 -10.16 8.86
C LYS A 50 -6.23 -9.42 9.32
N PHE A 51 -6.88 -8.69 8.42
CA PHE A 51 -7.94 -7.75 8.80
C PHE A 51 -9.36 -8.21 8.48
N ARG A 52 -9.52 -9.25 7.63
CA ARG A 52 -10.82 -9.76 7.18
C ARG A 52 -11.72 -8.72 6.50
N TYR A 53 -11.12 -7.62 6.02
CA TYR A 53 -11.78 -6.65 5.15
C TYR A 53 -11.37 -6.91 3.69
N PRO A 54 -12.28 -6.72 2.72
CA PRO A 54 -11.94 -6.84 1.30
C PRO A 54 -10.82 -5.85 0.94
N PRO A 55 -9.66 -6.32 0.46
CA PRO A 55 -8.59 -5.43 0.04
C PRO A 55 -8.75 -5.06 -1.44
N VAL A 56 -8.44 -3.81 -1.76
CA VAL A 56 -8.45 -3.25 -3.11
C VAL A 56 -7.07 -2.70 -3.38
N LEU A 57 -6.46 -3.09 -4.51
CA LEU A 57 -5.20 -2.51 -4.96
C LEU A 57 -5.50 -1.29 -5.84
N LEU A 58 -4.96 -0.14 -5.44
CA LEU A 58 -4.92 1.08 -6.21
C LEU A 58 -3.47 1.36 -6.63
N VAL A 59 -3.19 1.35 -7.92
CA VAL A 59 -1.86 1.66 -8.46
C VAL A 59 -1.89 3.04 -9.10
N VAL A 60 -1.02 3.93 -8.65
CA VAL A 60 -0.87 5.28 -9.19
C VAL A 60 0.37 5.31 -10.07
N CYS A 61 0.16 5.50 -11.36
CA CYS A 61 1.19 5.51 -12.39
C CYS A 61 1.42 6.93 -12.91
N ARG A 62 2.65 7.18 -13.36
CA ARG A 62 3.10 8.50 -13.84
C ARG A 62 3.15 8.61 -15.36
N ASP A 63 3.02 7.49 -16.05
CA ASP A 63 2.98 7.42 -17.51
C ASP A 63 1.94 6.40 -17.96
N LYS A 64 1.45 6.58 -19.20
CA LYS A 64 0.42 5.74 -19.78
C LYS A 64 0.87 4.28 -19.96
N GLY A 65 2.12 4.05 -20.34
CA GLY A 65 2.63 2.70 -20.60
C GLY A 65 2.75 1.86 -19.33
N THR A 66 3.14 2.46 -18.21
CA THR A 66 3.15 1.80 -16.90
C THR A 66 1.72 1.58 -16.40
N ALA A 67 0.80 2.54 -16.62
CA ALA A 67 -0.59 2.39 -16.22
C ALA A 67 -1.30 1.23 -16.96
N GLU A 68 -1.13 1.13 -18.27
CA GLU A 68 -1.70 0.03 -19.07
C GLU A 68 -1.16 -1.33 -18.61
N TRP A 69 0.15 -1.42 -18.35
CA TRP A 69 0.76 -2.64 -17.83
C TRP A 69 0.26 -3.00 -16.42
N ALA A 70 0.09 -2.01 -15.54
CA ALA A 70 -0.40 -2.23 -14.17
C ALA A 70 -1.88 -2.65 -14.16
N ALA A 71 -2.67 -2.25 -15.16
CA ALA A 71 -4.10 -2.54 -15.25
C ALA A 71 -4.40 -3.99 -15.70
N GLU A 72 -3.40 -4.69 -16.24
CA GLU A 72 -3.57 -6.08 -16.64
C GLU A 72 -3.89 -6.97 -15.42
N PRO A 73 -4.94 -7.82 -15.49
CA PRO A 73 -5.27 -8.72 -14.39
C PRO A 73 -4.12 -9.68 -14.08
N ILE A 74 -3.85 -9.88 -12.79
CA ILE A 74 -2.85 -10.85 -12.32
C ILE A 74 -3.61 -12.15 -12.04
N ARG A 75 -3.20 -13.24 -12.69
CA ARG A 75 -3.79 -14.57 -12.47
C ARG A 75 -2.69 -15.53 -12.02
N ILE A 76 -2.90 -16.17 -10.87
CA ILE A 76 -1.98 -17.14 -10.28
C ILE A 76 -2.72 -18.48 -10.20
N GLY A 77 -2.14 -19.52 -10.80
CA GLY A 77 -2.74 -20.85 -10.90
C GLY A 77 -2.77 -21.36 -12.34
N LEU A 78 -3.61 -22.36 -12.60
CA LEU A 78 -3.76 -22.93 -13.94
C LEU A 78 -4.46 -21.93 -14.88
N GLU A 79 -4.08 -21.94 -16.16
CA GLU A 79 -4.59 -21.00 -17.17
C GLU A 79 -6.13 -20.95 -17.23
N LYS A 80 -6.78 -22.12 -17.17
CA LYS A 80 -8.25 -22.26 -17.20
C LYS A 80 -8.89 -22.33 -15.82
N HIS A 81 -8.10 -22.27 -14.75
CA HIS A 81 -8.56 -22.37 -13.36
C HIS A 81 -7.61 -21.61 -12.43
N PRO A 82 -7.64 -20.26 -12.44
CA PRO A 82 -6.81 -19.46 -11.55
C PRO A 82 -7.25 -19.65 -10.10
N SER A 83 -6.28 -19.91 -9.21
CA SER A 83 -6.51 -20.04 -7.77
C SER A 83 -6.62 -18.67 -7.09
N LEU A 84 -5.94 -17.67 -7.64
CA LEU A 84 -6.01 -16.27 -7.19
C LEU A 84 -6.01 -15.35 -8.41
N ALA A 85 -6.88 -14.34 -8.37
CA ALA A 85 -6.91 -13.27 -9.37
C ALA A 85 -6.94 -11.91 -8.67
N VAL A 86 -6.12 -10.99 -9.16
CA VAL A 86 -6.10 -9.59 -8.72
C VAL A 86 -6.43 -8.70 -9.90
N PHE A 87 -7.33 -7.75 -9.68
CA PHE A 87 -7.77 -6.76 -10.65
C PHE A 87 -7.41 -5.38 -10.10
N PRO A 88 -6.23 -4.82 -10.47
CA PRO A 88 -5.80 -3.53 -9.96
C PRO A 88 -6.72 -2.41 -10.46
N LEU A 89 -7.07 -1.48 -9.58
CA LEU A 89 -7.56 -0.16 -9.99
C LEU A 89 -6.35 0.70 -10.31
N VAL A 90 -6.33 1.35 -11.48
CA VAL A 90 -5.15 2.09 -11.92
C VAL A 90 -5.51 3.53 -12.24
N LEU A 91 -4.73 4.44 -11.65
CA LEU A 91 -4.74 5.86 -11.93
C LEU A 91 -3.50 6.20 -12.76
N GLY A 92 -3.69 6.88 -13.87
CA GLY A 92 -2.59 7.34 -14.72
C GLY A 92 -2.91 8.69 -15.36
N PRO A 93 -1.96 9.29 -16.08
CA PRO A 93 -2.11 10.66 -16.59
C PRO A 93 -3.25 10.86 -17.60
N HIS A 94 -3.80 9.76 -18.11
CA HIS A 94 -4.92 9.74 -19.05
C HIS A 94 -6.30 9.69 -18.35
N SER A 95 -6.34 9.37 -17.05
CA SER A 95 -7.56 9.22 -16.27
C SER A 95 -7.64 10.16 -15.07
N VAL A 96 -6.51 10.68 -14.60
CA VAL A 96 -6.44 11.66 -13.51
C VAL A 96 -6.36 13.07 -14.12
N PRO A 97 -7.21 14.02 -13.69
CA PRO A 97 -7.12 15.40 -14.13
C PRO A 97 -5.99 16.14 -13.41
N MET A 98 -5.36 17.09 -14.10
CA MET A 98 -4.49 18.07 -13.45
C MET A 98 -5.36 19.05 -12.63
N ILE A 99 -5.12 19.09 -11.33
CA ILE A 99 -5.81 20.00 -10.39
C ILE A 99 -4.84 21.13 -10.02
N THR A 100 -5.01 22.29 -10.66
CA THR A 100 -4.20 23.49 -10.44
C THR A 100 -4.97 24.62 -9.74
N ASP A 101 -6.20 24.34 -9.28
CA ASP A 101 -7.08 25.28 -8.60
C ASP A 101 -7.32 24.82 -7.16
N ALA A 102 -7.08 25.71 -6.18
CA ALA A 102 -7.16 25.38 -4.76
C ALA A 102 -8.59 25.05 -4.30
N ALA A 103 -9.62 25.70 -4.87
CA ALA A 103 -11.01 25.41 -4.53
C ALA A 103 -11.40 23.99 -4.99
N ARG A 104 -11.06 23.62 -6.22
CA ARG A 104 -11.22 22.24 -6.72
C ARG A 104 -10.43 21.22 -5.92
N ALA A 105 -9.21 21.57 -5.47
CA ALA A 105 -8.42 20.69 -4.63
C ALA A 105 -9.07 20.49 -3.24
N ALA A 106 -9.70 21.52 -2.68
CA ALA A 106 -10.42 21.43 -1.41
C ALA A 106 -11.72 20.62 -1.52
N ASP A 107 -12.40 20.66 -2.67
CA ASP A 107 -13.60 19.87 -2.93
C ASP A 107 -13.31 18.35 -2.96
N ASP A 108 -12.12 17.94 -3.40
CA ASP A 108 -11.70 16.53 -3.44
C ASP A 108 -10.18 16.39 -3.19
N LEU A 109 -9.79 16.44 -1.91
CA LEU A 109 -8.41 16.28 -1.47
C LEU A 109 -7.77 14.95 -1.91
N PRO A 110 -8.43 13.78 -1.78
CA PRO A 110 -7.88 12.53 -2.30
C PRO A 110 -7.52 12.62 -3.79
N MET A 111 -8.40 13.18 -4.63
CA MET A 111 -8.11 13.34 -6.05
C MET A 111 -6.98 14.36 -6.29
N ALA A 112 -6.89 15.43 -5.50
CA ALA A 112 -5.78 16.39 -5.58
C ALA A 112 -4.42 15.74 -5.24
N VAL A 113 -4.38 14.85 -4.25
CA VAL A 113 -3.18 14.04 -3.95
C VAL A 113 -2.83 13.12 -5.12
N PHE A 114 -3.81 12.42 -5.70
CA PHE A 114 -3.55 11.58 -6.87
C PHE A 114 -3.08 12.39 -8.09
N SER A 115 -3.66 13.57 -8.32
CA SER A 115 -3.20 14.51 -9.35
C SER A 115 -1.73 14.85 -9.16
N ALA A 116 -1.31 15.24 -7.95
CA ALA A 116 0.09 15.56 -7.65
C ALA A 116 1.04 14.38 -7.90
N ILE A 117 0.66 13.16 -7.50
CA ILE A 117 1.49 11.96 -7.65
C ILE A 117 1.59 11.53 -9.12
N THR A 118 0.46 11.53 -9.83
CA THR A 118 0.39 11.11 -11.24
C THR A 118 1.12 12.09 -12.15
N HIS A 119 0.97 13.39 -11.94
CA HIS A 119 1.55 14.45 -12.76
C HIS A 119 2.91 14.94 -12.26
N SER A 120 3.62 14.15 -11.45
CA SER A 120 4.86 14.56 -10.78
C SER A 120 6.03 14.93 -11.72
N HIS A 121 5.93 14.59 -13.01
CA HIS A 121 6.92 14.92 -14.04
C HIS A 121 6.39 15.92 -15.07
N ASP A 122 5.14 16.37 -14.95
CA ASP A 122 4.58 17.36 -15.85
C ASP A 122 5.13 18.77 -15.53
N HIS A 123 5.19 19.60 -16.56
CA HIS A 123 5.62 20.99 -16.44
C HIS A 123 4.76 21.82 -15.47
N ASP A 124 3.49 21.45 -15.29
CA ASP A 124 2.53 22.12 -14.41
C ASP A 124 2.59 21.65 -12.95
N ILE A 125 3.52 20.75 -12.58
CA ILE A 125 3.58 20.16 -11.23
C ILE A 125 3.66 21.21 -10.12
N ALA A 126 4.36 22.32 -10.33
CA ALA A 126 4.44 23.39 -9.34
C ALA A 126 3.05 23.96 -9.02
N ALA A 127 2.25 24.26 -10.04
CA ALA A 127 0.89 24.79 -9.87
C ALA A 127 -0.04 23.77 -9.20
N ILE A 128 0.13 22.47 -9.50
CA ILE A 128 -0.63 21.39 -8.85
C ILE A 128 -0.31 21.31 -7.35
N LEU A 129 0.98 21.35 -7.00
CA LEU A 129 1.42 21.30 -5.60
C LEU A 129 1.01 22.55 -4.82
N ASP A 130 1.05 23.73 -5.45
CA ASP A 130 0.59 24.98 -4.85
C ASP A 130 -0.90 24.93 -4.51
N ALA A 131 -1.74 24.48 -5.46
CA ALA A 131 -3.17 24.32 -5.26
C ALA A 131 -3.50 23.34 -4.14
N LEU A 132 -2.80 22.21 -4.09
CA LEU A 132 -2.96 21.23 -3.01
C LEU A 132 -2.49 21.80 -1.66
N ALA A 133 -1.35 22.47 -1.60
CA ALA A 133 -0.85 23.08 -0.37
C ALA A 133 -1.84 24.14 0.17
N GLU A 134 -2.48 24.90 -0.70
CA GLU A 134 -3.51 25.86 -0.32
C GLU A 134 -4.78 25.20 0.21
N ALA A 135 -5.27 24.15 -0.47
CA ALA A 135 -6.41 23.37 0.01
C ALA A 135 -6.16 22.75 1.40
N LEU A 136 -4.95 22.21 1.64
CA LEU A 136 -4.59 21.65 2.94
C LEU A 136 -4.55 22.71 4.05
N ARG A 137 -4.16 23.95 3.77
CA ARG A 137 -4.20 25.05 4.77
C ARG A 137 -5.61 25.39 5.24
N ALA A 138 -6.63 25.12 4.41
CA ALA A 138 -8.03 25.34 4.75
C ALA A 138 -8.70 24.11 5.41
N THR A 139 -7.96 23.01 5.55
CA THR A 139 -8.45 21.73 6.09
C THR A 139 -8.12 21.60 7.57
N ASP A 140 -8.86 20.74 8.28
CA ASP A 140 -8.50 20.35 9.65
C ASP A 140 -7.06 19.83 9.72
N ALA A 141 -6.43 20.13 10.86
CA ALA A 141 -5.03 19.87 11.14
C ALA A 141 -4.61 18.42 10.92
N ASP A 142 -5.38 17.49 11.47
CA ASP A 142 -5.02 16.08 11.49
C ASP A 142 -5.23 15.47 10.11
N ALA A 143 -6.33 15.86 9.44
CA ALA A 143 -6.58 15.45 8.06
C ALA A 143 -5.52 16.00 7.08
N ALA A 144 -5.10 17.26 7.25
CA ALA A 144 -4.09 17.88 6.41
C ALA A 144 -2.72 17.18 6.53
N ALA A 145 -2.33 16.80 7.75
CA ALA A 145 -1.09 16.06 8.01
C ALA A 145 -1.05 14.73 7.25
N VAL A 146 -2.16 13.98 7.28
CA VAL A 146 -2.30 12.69 6.60
C VAL A 146 -2.13 12.85 5.09
N PHE A 147 -2.85 13.78 4.46
CA PHE A 147 -2.74 14.00 3.01
C PHE A 147 -1.37 14.53 2.59
N ALA A 148 -0.74 15.37 3.42
CA ALA A 148 0.60 15.88 3.13
C ALA A 148 1.66 14.77 3.15
N GLU A 149 1.54 13.84 4.09
CA GLU A 149 2.40 12.67 4.15
C GLU A 149 2.17 11.72 2.98
N PHE A 150 0.91 11.43 2.62
CA PHE A 150 0.62 10.61 1.44
C PHE A 150 1.18 11.23 0.16
N THR A 151 1.08 12.54 0.04
CA THR A 151 1.65 13.29 -1.09
C THR A 151 3.17 13.11 -1.12
N GLU A 152 3.87 13.37 -0.03
CA GLU A 152 5.33 13.21 0.04
C GLU A 152 5.77 11.77 -0.30
N ALA A 153 5.11 10.77 0.30
CA ALA A 153 5.40 9.36 0.08
C ALA A 153 5.16 8.95 -1.38
N GLY A 154 4.07 9.42 -1.99
CA GLY A 154 3.72 9.13 -3.38
C GLY A 154 4.60 9.84 -4.40
N LEU A 155 5.07 11.06 -4.10
CA LEU A 155 6.04 11.78 -4.92
C LEU A 155 7.40 11.07 -4.92
N GLY A 156 7.79 10.45 -3.80
CA GLY A 156 8.99 9.61 -3.71
C GLY A 156 10.26 10.39 -4.10
N ALA A 157 11.13 9.79 -4.93
CA ALA A 157 12.39 10.38 -5.35
C ALA A 157 12.28 11.38 -6.53
N THR A 158 11.10 11.93 -6.79
CA THR A 158 10.92 12.92 -7.88
C THR A 158 11.37 14.31 -7.45
N PRO A 159 11.78 15.19 -8.39
CA PRO A 159 12.08 16.59 -8.07
C PRO A 159 10.89 17.32 -7.40
N ALA A 160 9.67 16.91 -7.72
CA ALA A 160 8.44 17.43 -7.14
C ALA A 160 8.36 17.20 -5.61
N CYS A 161 9.01 16.16 -5.07
CA CYS A 161 9.08 15.92 -3.63
C CYS A 161 9.82 17.05 -2.89
N GLU A 162 10.87 17.61 -3.49
CA GLU A 162 11.59 18.75 -2.88
C GLU A 162 10.77 20.04 -2.97
N LEU A 163 10.05 20.26 -4.07
CA LEU A 163 9.09 21.36 -4.16
C LEU A 163 8.02 21.24 -3.05
N TRP A 164 7.48 20.04 -2.87
CA TRP A 164 6.51 19.75 -1.82
C TRP A 164 7.05 20.05 -0.42
N LYS A 165 8.24 19.54 -0.09
CA LYS A 165 8.89 19.80 1.21
C LYS A 165 9.08 21.29 1.48
N ASN A 166 9.42 22.08 0.46
CA ASN A 166 9.57 23.53 0.60
C ASN A 166 8.22 24.22 0.88
N LEU A 167 7.15 23.80 0.21
CA LEU A 167 5.79 24.29 0.46
C LEU A 167 5.30 23.93 1.86
N MET A 168 5.57 22.71 2.32
CA MET A 168 5.18 22.26 3.66
C MET A 168 6.04 22.92 4.76
N GLY A 169 7.33 23.14 4.51
CA GLY A 169 8.25 23.78 5.44
C GLY A 169 7.97 25.26 5.70
N THR A 170 7.29 25.94 4.78
CA THR A 170 6.97 27.38 4.87
C THR A 170 5.60 27.68 5.50
N GLY A 171 4.72 26.70 5.68
CA GLY A 171 3.36 26.94 6.20
C GLY A 171 2.77 25.88 7.15
N LEU A 172 3.43 24.74 7.36
CA LEU A 172 2.82 23.56 7.99
C LEU A 172 3.75 22.87 9.02
N SER A 173 4.65 23.61 9.67
CA SER A 173 5.55 23.10 10.72
C SER A 173 4.83 22.50 11.94
N HIS A 174 3.54 22.78 12.11
CA HIS A 174 2.70 22.26 13.19
C HIS A 174 2.27 20.79 13.01
N PHE A 175 2.35 20.23 11.79
CA PHE A 175 1.70 18.95 11.44
C PHE A 175 2.61 17.72 11.50
N ARG A 176 3.89 17.89 11.88
CA ARG A 176 4.92 16.83 11.87
C ARG A 176 4.77 15.75 12.95
N GLY A 177 3.88 15.91 13.92
CA GLY A 177 3.88 15.12 15.16
C GLY A 177 3.04 13.83 15.19
N PHE A 178 2.06 13.65 14.29
CA PHE A 178 0.99 12.67 14.55
C PHE A 178 1.00 11.41 13.66
N VAL A 179 1.61 11.45 12.47
CA VAL A 179 1.45 10.38 11.46
C VAL A 179 2.76 9.59 11.20
N ALA A 180 3.90 10.13 11.64
CA ALA A 180 5.23 9.60 11.35
C ALA A 180 5.56 8.23 11.99
N GLU A 181 4.85 7.81 13.05
CA GLU A 181 5.15 6.55 13.77
C GLU A 181 4.26 5.36 13.37
N SER A 182 3.05 5.56 12.83
CA SER A 182 2.07 4.46 12.74
C SER A 182 1.89 3.83 11.35
N PHE A 183 2.25 4.53 10.26
CA PHE A 183 1.97 4.03 8.90
C PHE A 183 3.22 3.64 8.09
N ARG A 184 4.41 4.14 8.45
CA ARG A 184 5.64 3.90 7.68
C ARG A 184 6.37 2.60 8.06
N ASP A 185 6.34 2.20 9.33
CA ASP A 185 7.15 1.08 9.81
C ASP A 185 6.36 -0.24 9.91
N GLU A 186 5.14 -0.25 10.46
CA GLU A 186 4.39 -1.51 10.68
C GLU A 186 4.00 -2.23 9.37
N GLY A 187 3.51 -1.52 8.35
CA GLY A 187 3.01 -2.16 7.12
C GLY A 187 4.07 -2.73 6.18
N ARG A 188 5.30 -2.20 6.22
CA ARG A 188 6.41 -2.55 5.32
C ARG A 188 7.48 -3.39 6.00
N ALA A 189 7.70 -3.18 7.30
CA ALA A 189 8.58 -4.02 8.09
C ALA A 189 7.86 -5.32 8.47
N GLU A 190 6.66 -5.32 9.05
CA GLU A 190 5.99 -6.57 9.48
C GLU A 190 5.72 -7.51 8.30
N GLY A 191 5.24 -7.00 7.17
CA GLY A 191 4.98 -7.83 5.98
C GLY A 191 6.25 -8.39 5.30
N ARG A 192 7.41 -7.73 5.46
CA ARG A 192 8.70 -8.26 4.99
C ARG A 192 9.36 -9.16 6.00
N VAL A 193 9.25 -8.85 7.29
CA VAL A 193 9.78 -9.60 8.41
C VAL A 193 9.07 -10.96 8.52
N GLU A 194 7.73 -10.97 8.49
CA GLU A 194 6.94 -12.21 8.48
C GLU A 194 7.24 -13.04 7.22
N SER A 195 7.25 -12.41 6.03
CA SER A 195 7.62 -13.09 4.77
C SER A 195 9.04 -13.67 4.82
N ARG A 196 10.00 -12.95 5.41
CA ARG A 196 11.41 -13.36 5.43
C ARG A 196 11.66 -14.48 6.44
N GLY A 197 11.00 -14.45 7.59
CA GLY A 197 11.02 -15.57 8.54
C GLY A 197 10.42 -16.85 7.93
N GLU A 198 9.30 -16.73 7.21
CA GLU A 198 8.68 -17.85 6.50
C GLU A 198 9.58 -18.41 5.38
N ASP A 199 10.27 -17.53 4.63
CA ASP A 199 11.21 -17.92 3.57
C ASP A 199 12.40 -18.72 4.11
N ILE A 200 12.98 -18.31 5.25
CA ILE A 200 14.07 -19.04 5.93
C ILE A 200 13.58 -20.46 6.30
N LEU A 201 12.41 -20.57 6.94
CA LEU A 201 11.84 -21.87 7.33
C LEU A 201 11.55 -22.76 6.13
N ARG A 202 11.09 -22.18 5.02
CA ARG A 202 10.85 -22.89 3.77
C ARG A 202 12.14 -23.43 3.16
N ILE A 203 13.21 -22.64 3.11
CA ILE A 203 14.52 -23.07 2.60
C ILE A 203 15.06 -24.23 3.43
N LEU A 204 15.04 -24.13 4.76
CA LEU A 204 15.50 -25.19 5.66
C LEU A 204 14.68 -26.49 5.48
N SER A 205 13.36 -26.36 5.31
CA SER A 205 12.48 -27.50 5.03
C SER A 205 12.78 -28.16 3.69
N VAL A 206 12.97 -27.40 2.61
CA VAL A 206 13.31 -27.92 1.28
C VAL A 206 14.67 -28.64 1.30
N ARG A 207 15.61 -28.15 2.11
CA ARG A 207 16.94 -28.76 2.30
C ARG A 207 16.94 -29.95 3.25
N GLY A 208 15.81 -30.28 3.86
CA GLY A 208 15.71 -31.38 4.84
C GLY A 208 16.44 -31.09 6.15
N VAL A 209 16.72 -29.82 6.46
CA VAL A 209 17.33 -29.42 7.73
C VAL A 209 16.24 -29.41 8.80
N ALA A 210 16.44 -30.18 9.86
CA ALA A 210 15.51 -30.19 10.99
C ALA A 210 15.53 -28.82 11.69
N VAL A 211 14.35 -28.24 11.91
CA VAL A 211 14.17 -26.96 12.62
C VAL A 211 13.44 -27.22 13.94
N PRO A 212 14.17 -27.26 15.08
CA PRO A 212 13.56 -27.37 16.40
C PRO A 212 12.63 -26.18 16.70
N ASP A 213 11.64 -26.37 17.58
CA ASP A 213 10.66 -25.33 17.90
C ASP A 213 11.29 -24.04 18.43
N ALA A 214 12.39 -24.13 19.18
CA ALA A 214 13.13 -22.96 19.65
C ALA A 214 13.73 -22.13 18.50
N ALA A 215 14.28 -22.78 17.47
CA ALA A 215 14.81 -22.11 16.29
C ALA A 215 13.68 -21.51 15.44
N ARG A 216 12.58 -22.25 15.28
CA ARG A 216 11.36 -21.75 14.61
C ARG A 216 10.85 -20.49 15.29
N GLN A 217 10.70 -20.53 16.61
CA GLN A 217 10.22 -19.41 17.39
C GLN A 217 11.13 -18.20 17.22
N ARG A 218 12.44 -18.38 17.38
CA ARG A 218 13.45 -17.32 17.19
C ARG A 218 13.38 -16.67 15.80
N ILE A 219 13.18 -17.45 14.74
CA ILE A 219 13.02 -16.94 13.36
C ILE A 219 11.71 -16.16 13.22
N THR A 220 10.59 -16.71 13.71
CA THR A 220 9.26 -16.08 13.56
C THR A 220 9.04 -14.86 14.45
N THR A 221 9.77 -14.72 15.56
CA THR A 221 9.64 -13.58 16.48
C THR A 221 10.70 -12.50 16.24
N CYS A 222 11.65 -12.72 15.34
CA CYS A 222 12.65 -11.71 15.00
C CYS A 222 11.99 -10.60 14.18
N THR A 223 12.10 -9.36 14.63
CA THR A 223 11.53 -8.17 13.95
C THR A 223 12.58 -7.33 13.23
N ASP A 224 13.86 -7.73 13.29
CA ASP A 224 14.96 -7.03 12.63
C ASP A 224 15.19 -7.62 11.23
N LEU A 225 14.88 -6.84 10.19
CA LEU A 225 15.00 -7.26 8.81
C LEU A 225 16.46 -7.47 8.37
N ALA A 226 17.41 -6.70 8.88
CA ALA A 226 18.83 -6.86 8.54
C ALA A 226 19.37 -8.19 9.09
N VAL A 227 18.93 -8.56 10.30
CA VAL A 227 19.22 -9.86 10.89
C VAL A 227 18.58 -10.99 10.09
N LEU A 228 17.32 -10.84 9.67
CA LEU A 228 16.62 -11.82 8.84
C LEU A 228 17.24 -11.98 7.44
N ASP A 229 17.78 -10.92 6.84
CA ASP A 229 18.47 -11.01 5.54
C ASP A 229 19.76 -11.84 5.64
N VAL A 230 20.56 -11.63 6.69
CA VAL A 230 21.75 -12.44 6.97
C VAL A 230 21.38 -13.91 7.19
N TRP A 231 20.33 -14.17 7.97
CA TRP A 231 19.84 -15.53 8.20
C TRP A 231 19.31 -16.18 6.91
N PHE A 232 18.64 -15.42 6.05
CA PHE A 232 18.17 -15.89 4.75
C PHE A 232 19.32 -16.35 3.86
N GLU A 233 20.39 -15.56 3.74
CA GLU A 233 21.57 -15.96 2.94
C GLU A 233 22.23 -17.23 3.50
N ARG A 234 22.35 -17.33 4.83
CA ARG A 234 22.93 -18.50 5.48
C ARG A 234 22.05 -19.75 5.36
N ALA A 235 20.73 -19.61 5.39
CA ALA A 235 19.81 -20.73 5.27
C ALA A 235 19.99 -21.50 3.95
N ILE A 236 20.57 -20.89 2.92
CA ILE A 236 20.87 -21.53 1.62
C ILE A 236 21.93 -22.62 1.77
N THR A 237 22.92 -22.44 2.66
CA THR A 237 24.10 -23.33 2.75
C THR A 237 24.30 -23.96 4.12
N ALA A 238 23.74 -23.38 5.20
CA ALA A 238 23.91 -23.83 6.57
C ALA A 238 23.56 -25.32 6.76
N PRO A 239 24.43 -26.14 7.37
CA PRO A 239 24.18 -27.57 7.53
C PRO A 239 23.14 -27.89 8.63
N THR A 240 22.88 -26.94 9.53
CA THR A 240 21.94 -27.06 10.65
C THR A 240 21.14 -25.75 10.84
N ALA A 241 20.03 -25.80 11.57
CA ALA A 241 19.27 -24.61 11.91
C ALA A 241 20.07 -23.64 12.81
N ASP A 242 20.92 -24.16 13.69
CA ASP A 242 21.75 -23.33 14.57
C ASP A 242 22.81 -22.53 13.80
N ALA A 243 23.40 -23.12 12.76
CA ALA A 243 24.41 -22.47 11.92
C ALA A 243 23.87 -21.27 11.11
N VAL A 244 22.55 -21.08 11.06
CA VAL A 244 21.93 -19.88 10.50
C VAL A 244 22.20 -18.66 11.40
N PHE A 245 22.32 -18.88 12.70
CA PHE A 245 22.44 -17.82 13.71
C PHE A 245 23.88 -17.43 14.07
N ASP A 246 24.89 -18.15 13.57
CA ASP A 246 26.29 -17.95 13.95
C ASP A 246 26.82 -16.55 13.59
N GLU A 247 27.65 -15.94 14.42
CA GLU A 247 28.30 -14.66 14.10
C GLU A 247 29.54 -14.91 13.23
N SER A 248 29.39 -14.86 11.92
CA SER A 248 30.52 -14.86 10.96
C SER A 248 30.29 -13.84 9.86
#